data_AF-A0AAD9VFI8-F1
#
_entry.id   AF-A0AAD9VFI8-F1
#
_cell.length_a   1.000
_cell.length_b   1.000
_cell.length_c   1.000
_cell.angle_alpha   90.00
_cell.angle_beta   90.00
_cell.angle_gamma   90.00
#
_symmetry.space_group_name_H-M   'P 1'
#
loop_
_entity.id
_entity.type
_entity.pdbx_description
1 polymer ?
#
loop_
_entity_poly.entity_id
_entity_poly.type
_entity_poly.pdbx_seq_one_letter_code
_entity_poly.pdbx_strand_id
1 'polypeptide(L)'
;MASICLTEYPIATAALSIFGYVLIDCTWTSVYLMTAEIFPTVLRNTGQGMGSTSSRIGGILAPYIALMVGQLPGLSITFPVVIFASVALLAGISMYWMPETLFAPMHQTIEEAEAAKEDFGIPYCGRRRTAETAGCEDEVEMENSKAL
;
A
#
# COMPACT_ATOMS: atom_id res chain seq x y z
N MET A 1 4.71 3.86 -33.50
CA MET A 1 5.61 2.71 -33.70
C MET A 1 5.50 1.68 -32.57
N ALA A 2 5.67 2.06 -31.29
CA ALA A 2 5.58 1.11 -30.16
C ALA A 2 4.23 0.36 -30.03
N SER A 3 3.13 1.01 -30.39
CA SER A 3 1.79 0.40 -30.32
C SER A 3 1.53 -0.71 -31.36
N ILE A 4 2.36 -0.80 -32.42
CA ILE A 4 2.23 -1.81 -33.49
C ILE A 4 3.03 -3.08 -33.15
N CYS A 5 4.14 -2.94 -32.41
CA CYS A 5 5.04 -4.06 -32.07
C CYS A 5 4.48 -4.94 -30.93
N LEU A 6 3.71 -4.39 -29.98
CA LEU A 6 3.07 -5.17 -28.91
C LEU A 6 1.93 -6.08 -29.39
N THR A 7 1.40 -5.85 -30.60
CA THR A 7 0.31 -6.65 -31.18
C THR A 7 0.82 -7.93 -31.86
N GLU A 8 2.12 -8.03 -32.18
CA GLU A 8 2.73 -9.22 -32.79
C GLU A 8 2.94 -10.38 -31.80
N TYR A 9 2.98 -10.11 -30.49
CA TYR A 9 3.09 -11.13 -29.42
C TYR A 9 2.02 -10.94 -28.34
N PRO A 10 0.80 -11.47 -28.54
CA PRO A 10 -0.35 -11.25 -27.63
C PRO A 10 -0.09 -11.77 -26.21
N ILE A 11 0.70 -12.84 -26.07
CA ILE A 11 1.04 -13.45 -24.77
C ILE A 11 1.90 -12.48 -23.94
N ALA A 12 2.87 -11.79 -24.55
CA ALA A 12 3.76 -10.89 -23.81
C ALA A 12 3.03 -9.64 -23.33
N THR A 13 2.10 -9.09 -24.13
CA THR A 13 1.26 -7.96 -23.73
C THR A 13 0.28 -8.34 -22.63
N ALA A 14 -0.34 -9.52 -22.72
CA ALA A 14 -1.20 -10.05 -21.66
C ALA A 14 -0.42 -10.27 -20.36
N ALA A 15 0.76 -10.90 -20.43
CA ALA A 15 1.62 -11.12 -19.26
C ALA A 15 2.00 -9.79 -18.57
N LEU A 16 2.36 -8.76 -19.35
CA LEU A 16 2.67 -7.43 -18.81
C LEU A 16 1.45 -6.79 -18.14
N SER A 17 0.27 -6.91 -18.73
CA SER A 17 -0.97 -6.37 -18.12
C SER A 17 -1.35 -7.11 -16.83
N ILE A 18 -1.22 -8.43 -16.80
CA ILE A 18 -1.52 -9.24 -15.61
C ILE A 18 -0.52 -8.92 -14.50
N PHE A 19 0.75 -8.78 -14.84
CA PHE A 19 1.78 -8.39 -13.88
C PHE A 19 1.45 -7.04 -13.22
N GLY A 20 1.06 -6.03 -14.02
CA GLY A 20 0.63 -4.74 -13.48
C GLY A 20 -0.59 -4.85 -12.57
N TYR A 21 -1.58 -5.66 -12.93
CA TYR A 21 -2.78 -5.87 -12.13
C TYR A 21 -2.50 -6.54 -10.78
N VAL A 22 -1.66 -7.59 -10.77
CA VAL A 22 -1.28 -8.32 -9.55
C VAL A 22 -0.54 -7.42 -8.57
N LEU A 23 0.31 -6.50 -9.06
CA LEU A 23 1.00 -5.53 -8.19
C LEU A 23 0.02 -4.56 -7.50
N ILE A 24 -0.99 -4.09 -8.23
CA ILE A 24 -2.02 -3.21 -7.68
C ILE A 24 -2.84 -3.96 -6.62
N ASP A 25 -3.23 -5.21 -6.90
CA ASP A 25 -3.98 -6.05 -5.96
C ASP A 25 -3.17 -6.35 -4.69
N CYS A 26 -1.91 -6.73 -4.83
CA CYS A 26 -1.00 -6.96 -3.71
C CYS A 26 -0.84 -5.71 -2.82
N THR A 27 -0.76 -4.53 -3.44
CA THR A 27 -0.71 -3.25 -2.71
C THR A 27 -2.01 -3.01 -1.93
N TRP A 28 -3.16 -3.28 -2.55
CA TRP A 28 -4.47 -3.16 -1.89
C TRP A 28 -4.61 -4.12 -0.69
N THR A 29 -4.19 -5.38 -0.85
CA THR A 29 -4.15 -6.36 0.25
C THR A 29 -3.20 -5.91 1.37
N SER A 30 -2.03 -5.36 1.02
CA SER A 30 -1.05 -4.89 2.00
C SER A 30 -1.60 -3.74 2.84
N VAL A 31 -2.23 -2.74 2.22
CA VAL A 31 -2.88 -1.63 2.94
C VAL A 31 -4.01 -2.14 3.84
N TYR A 32 -4.79 -3.12 3.37
CA TYR A 32 -5.85 -3.72 4.18
C TYR A 32 -5.30 -4.47 5.40
N LEU A 33 -4.15 -5.12 5.27
CA LEU A 33 -3.46 -5.80 6.37
C LEU A 33 -2.92 -4.77 7.37
N MET A 34 -2.23 -3.73 6.91
CA MET A 34 -1.73 -2.63 7.75
C MET A 34 -2.88 -1.96 8.52
N THR A 35 -4.02 -1.76 7.86
CA THR A 35 -5.22 -1.20 8.50
C THR A 35 -5.78 -2.14 9.58
N ALA A 36 -5.65 -3.45 9.41
CA ALA A 36 -6.09 -4.44 10.40
C ALA A 36 -5.18 -4.50 11.63
N GLU A 37 -3.90 -4.15 11.47
CA GLU A 37 -2.90 -4.16 12.53
C GLU A 37 -2.88 -2.86 13.32
N ILE A 38 -3.08 -1.71 12.66
CA ILE A 38 -3.03 -0.39 13.29
C ILE A 38 -4.36 0.02 13.92
N PHE A 39 -5.50 -0.33 13.27
CA PHE A 39 -6.80 0.17 13.73
C PHE A 39 -7.58 -0.88 14.52
N PRO A 40 -8.16 -0.52 15.68
CA PRO A 40 -9.10 -1.38 16.38
C PRO A 40 -10.34 -1.64 15.50
N THR A 41 -11.02 -2.78 15.74
CA THR A 41 -12.11 -3.30 14.90
C THR A 41 -13.23 -2.30 14.59
N VAL A 42 -13.47 -1.33 15.49
CA VAL A 42 -14.46 -0.24 15.34
C VAL A 42 -14.08 0.80 14.26
N LEU A 43 -12.79 1.02 14.00
CA LEU A 43 -12.31 2.04 13.06
C LEU A 43 -11.88 1.45 11.71
N ARG A 44 -11.63 0.14 11.64
CA ARG A 44 -11.19 -0.55 10.42
C ARG A 44 -12.10 -0.29 9.22
N ASN A 45 -13.42 -0.34 9.41
CA ASN A 45 -14.39 -0.11 8.34
C ASN A 45 -14.40 1.36 7.87
N THR A 46 -14.22 2.30 8.81
CA THR A 46 -14.16 3.74 8.51
C THR A 46 -12.88 4.08 7.74
N GLY A 47 -11.73 3.54 8.15
CA GLY A 47 -10.45 3.72 7.45
C GLY A 47 -10.52 3.22 6.01
N GLN A 48 -11.02 2.00 5.79
CA GLN A 48 -11.19 1.43 4.45
C GLN A 48 -12.22 2.20 3.61
N GLY A 49 -13.29 2.69 4.24
CA GLY A 49 -14.30 3.54 3.59
C GLY A 49 -13.70 4.85 3.06
N MET A 50 -12.85 5.52 3.85
CA MET A 50 -12.15 6.74 3.43
C MET A 50 -11.17 6.48 2.28
N GLY A 51 -10.44 5.36 2.30
CA GLY A 51 -9.59 4.97 1.18
C GLY A 51 -10.38 4.70 -0.12
N SER A 52 -11.58 4.12 0.00
CA SER A 52 -12.46 3.91 -1.15
C SER A 52 -12.97 5.21 -1.76
N THR A 53 -13.34 6.20 -0.93
CA THR A 53 -13.80 7.50 -1.43
C THR A 53 -12.67 8.26 -2.11
N SER A 54 -11.44 8.21 -1.60
CA SER A 54 -10.28 8.83 -2.27
C SER A 54 -9.97 8.17 -3.62
N SER A 55 -10.10 6.85 -3.74
CA SER A 55 -9.94 6.14 -5.02
C SER A 55 -10.96 6.60 -6.07
N ARG A 56 -12.22 6.81 -5.67
CA ARG A 56 -13.29 7.31 -6.55
C ARG A 56 -12.99 8.71 -7.09
N ILE A 57 -12.38 9.59 -6.29
CA ILE A 57 -11.96 10.92 -6.76
C ILE A 57 -10.93 10.77 -7.90
N GLY A 58 -9.96 9.85 -7.77
CA GLY A 58 -9.02 9.54 -8.84
C GLY A 58 -9.71 9.04 -10.11
N GLY A 59 -10.71 8.17 -9.97
CA GLY A 59 -11.53 7.67 -11.08
C GLY A 59 -12.33 8.76 -11.80
N ILE A 60 -12.81 9.80 -11.10
CA ILE A 60 -13.51 10.95 -11.69
C ILE A 60 -12.53 11.88 -12.42
N LEU A 61 -11.34 12.09 -11.86
CA LEU A 61 -10.30 12.93 -12.46
C LEU A 61 -9.73 12.31 -13.75
N ALA A 62 -9.70 10.97 -13.85
CA ALA A 62 -9.11 10.28 -15.00
C ALA A 62 -9.72 10.65 -16.37
N PRO A 63 -11.04 10.54 -16.60
CA PRO A 63 -11.66 10.97 -17.86
C PRO A 63 -11.62 12.48 -18.05
N TYR A 64 -11.62 13.27 -16.98
CA TYR A 64 -11.53 14.74 -17.06
C TYR A 64 -10.19 15.19 -17.65
N ILE A 65 -9.09 14.60 -17.18
CA ILE A 65 -7.74 14.85 -17.73
C ILE A 65 -7.66 14.40 -19.19
N ALA A 66 -8.23 13.24 -19.53
CA ALA A 66 -8.25 12.74 -20.90
C ALA A 66 -9.04 13.66 -21.85
N LEU A 67 -10.18 14.19 -21.41
CA LEU A 67 -11.00 15.12 -22.18
C LEU A 67 -10.29 16.46 -22.41
N MET A 68 -9.66 17.04 -21.38
CA MET A 68 -8.92 18.31 -21.54
C MET A 68 -7.74 18.20 -22.50
N VAL A 69 -7.03 17.07 -22.49
CA VAL A 69 -5.94 16.80 -23.44
C VAL A 69 -6.47 16.62 -24.86
N GLY A 70 -7.64 15.98 -25.02
CA GLY A 70 -8.27 15.76 -26.33
C GLY A 70 -8.80 17.03 -27.01
N GLN A 71 -9.10 18.09 -26.25
CA GLN A 71 -9.61 19.35 -26.81
C GLN A 71 -8.50 20.31 -27.30
N LEU A 72 -7.23 20.06 -26.96
CA LEU A 72 -6.10 20.88 -27.42
C LEU A 72 -5.41 20.22 -28.63
N PRO A 73 -5.53 20.76 -29.86
CA PRO A 73 -4.87 20.21 -31.03
C PRO A 73 -3.35 20.45 -30.94
N GLY A 74 -2.61 19.43 -30.50
CA GLY A 74 -1.15 19.47 -30.41
C GLY A 74 -0.54 18.66 -29.25
N LEU A 75 -1.35 18.23 -28.28
CA LEU A 75 -0.85 17.49 -27.12
C LEU A 75 -0.97 15.98 -27.37
N SER A 76 0.19 15.31 -27.50
CA SER A 76 0.26 13.85 -27.77
C SER A 76 -0.30 13.00 -26.62
N ILE A 77 -0.78 11.78 -26.94
CA ILE A 77 -1.30 10.76 -26.00
C ILE A 77 -0.34 10.43 -24.83
N THR A 78 0.94 10.77 -24.98
CA THR A 78 2.00 10.61 -23.97
C THR A 78 1.71 11.42 -22.70
N PHE A 79 1.06 12.58 -22.80
CA PHE A 79 0.88 13.50 -21.68
C PHE A 79 0.10 12.92 -20.48
N PRO A 80 -1.12 12.37 -20.66
CA PRO A 80 -1.85 11.76 -19.54
C PRO A 80 -1.11 10.57 -18.95
N VAL A 81 -0.45 9.74 -19.79
CA VAL A 81 0.32 8.58 -19.34
C VAL A 81 1.45 8.99 -18.40
N VAL A 82 2.19 10.05 -18.73
CA VAL A 82 3.28 10.57 -17.89
C VAL A 82 2.75 11.12 -16.57
N ILE A 83 1.60 11.81 -16.57
CA ILE A 83 0.98 12.32 -15.35
C ILE A 83 0.61 11.17 -14.41
N PHE A 84 -0.13 10.17 -14.90
CA PHE A 84 -0.54 9.04 -14.06
C PHE A 84 0.67 8.24 -13.56
N ALA A 85 1.69 8.04 -14.39
CA ALA A 85 2.93 7.39 -13.97
C ALA A 85 3.65 8.16 -12.86
N SER A 86 3.73 9.49 -12.97
CA SER A 86 4.39 10.32 -11.96
C SER A 86 3.68 10.27 -10.59
N VAL A 87 2.34 10.28 -10.58
CA VAL A 87 1.54 10.14 -9.36
C VAL A 87 1.71 8.75 -8.75
N ALA A 88 1.76 7.70 -9.56
CA ALA A 88 1.99 6.34 -9.08
C ALA A 88 3.38 6.17 -8.43
N LEU A 89 4.42 6.79 -9.02
CA LEU A 89 5.76 6.80 -8.43
C LEU A 89 5.81 7.54 -7.09
N LEU A 90 5.17 8.71 -7.00
CA LEU A 90 5.07 9.45 -5.74
C LEU A 90 4.34 8.64 -4.66
N ALA A 91 3.27 7.92 -5.03
CA ALA A 91 2.56 7.04 -4.11
C ALA A 91 3.45 5.88 -3.62
N GLY A 92 4.21 5.25 -4.51
CA GLY A 92 5.16 4.19 -4.14
C GLY A 92 6.29 4.67 -3.23
N ILE A 93 6.84 5.87 -3.48
CA ILE A 93 7.84 6.49 -2.60
C ILE A 93 7.24 6.81 -1.22
N SER A 94 6.00 7.28 -1.18
CA SER A 94 5.31 7.59 0.07
C SER A 94 5.06 6.35 0.91
N MET A 95 4.88 5.18 0.29
CA MET A 95 4.74 3.90 1.00
C MET A 95 6.00 3.53 1.79
N TYR A 96 7.19 3.97 1.34
CA TYR A 96 8.44 3.79 2.09
C TYR A 96 8.48 4.64 3.37
N TRP A 97 7.70 5.72 3.45
CA TRP A 97 7.58 6.54 4.65
C TRP A 97 6.74 5.86 5.74
N MET A 98 5.97 4.83 5.38
CA MET A 98 5.22 4.06 6.36
C MET A 98 6.19 3.16 7.14
N PRO A 99 6.24 3.26 8.48
CA PRO A 99 7.02 2.35 9.29
C PRO A 99 6.46 0.93 9.12
N GLU A 100 7.36 -0.04 9.01
CA GLU A 100 7.01 -1.45 8.90
C GLU A 100 6.30 -1.89 10.20
N THR A 101 5.01 -2.27 10.12
CA THR A 101 4.17 -2.66 11.27
C THR A 101 4.44 -4.08 11.77
N LEU A 102 5.34 -4.80 11.09
CA LEU A 102 5.73 -6.16 11.42
C LEU A 102 6.25 -6.16 12.87
N PHE A 103 5.52 -6.83 13.77
CA PHE A 103 5.80 -7.04 15.21
C PHE A 103 5.29 -6.01 16.25
N ALA A 104 4.34 -5.13 15.91
CA ALA A 104 3.70 -4.30 16.95
C ALA A 104 2.59 -5.07 17.71
N PRO A 105 2.50 -5.00 19.05
CA PRO A 105 1.41 -5.62 19.82
C PRO A 105 0.06 -4.97 19.47
N MET A 106 -0.92 -5.81 19.13
CA MET A 106 -2.24 -5.38 18.66
C MET A 106 -3.17 -5.06 19.84
N HIS A 107 -3.20 -3.80 20.24
CA HIS A 107 -4.12 -3.27 21.24
C HIS A 107 -5.58 -3.47 20.79
N GLN A 108 -6.37 -4.25 21.55
CA GLN A 108 -7.75 -4.59 21.21
C GLN A 108 -8.76 -3.51 21.62
N THR A 109 -8.33 -2.55 22.45
CA THR A 109 -9.19 -1.48 23.00
C THR A 109 -8.61 -0.09 22.71
N ILE A 110 -9.50 0.92 22.59
CA ILE A 110 -9.08 2.29 22.27
C ILE A 110 -8.21 2.89 23.38
N GLU A 111 -8.52 2.55 24.64
CA GLU A 111 -7.82 3.05 25.83
C GLU A 111 -6.36 2.55 25.88
N GLU A 112 -6.10 1.34 25.39
CA GLU A 112 -4.76 0.74 25.29
C GLU A 112 -3.97 1.30 24.09
N ALA A 113 -4.66 1.59 22.97
CA ALA A 113 -4.05 2.24 21.81
C ALA A 113 -3.60 3.68 22.12
N GLU A 114 -4.36 4.42 22.93
CA GLU A 114 -3.99 5.78 23.37
C GLU A 114 -2.87 5.80 24.42
N ALA A 115 -2.70 4.73 25.19
CA ALA A 115 -1.66 4.59 26.20
C ALA A 115 -0.31 4.08 25.63
N ALA A 116 -0.30 3.52 24.42
CA ALA A 116 0.89 2.98 23.78
C ALA A 116 1.85 4.11 23.35
N LYS A 117 3.13 3.97 23.71
CA LYS A 117 4.18 4.93 23.33
C LYS A 117 4.57 4.70 21.87
N GLU A 118 4.18 5.60 20.99
CA GLU A 118 4.42 5.47 19.54
C GLU A 118 5.91 5.65 19.20
N ASP A 119 6.62 4.54 18.97
CA ASP A 119 8.01 4.54 18.50
C ASP A 119 8.05 4.49 16.95
N PHE A 120 7.77 5.63 16.31
CA PHE A 120 7.91 5.77 14.84
C PHE A 120 9.39 5.97 14.45
N GLY A 121 10.21 4.95 14.65
CA GLY A 121 11.61 4.96 14.24
C GLY A 121 11.77 4.76 12.73
N ILE A 122 12.35 5.75 12.03
CA ILE A 122 12.71 5.63 10.61
C ILE A 122 13.93 4.70 10.47
N PRO A 123 13.86 3.56 9.76
CA PRO A 123 14.92 2.54 9.78
C PRO A 123 16.18 2.90 8.97
N TYR A 124 16.25 4.10 8.36
CA TYR A 124 17.39 4.48 7.51
C TYR A 124 18.75 4.51 8.24
N CYS A 125 18.77 4.50 9.57
CA CYS A 125 19.98 4.34 10.39
C CYS A 125 20.19 2.90 10.84
N GLY A 126 20.35 1.96 9.89
CA GLY A 126 21.15 0.73 10.02
C GLY A 126 21.16 -0.01 11.37
N ARG A 127 20.06 0.00 12.14
CA ARG A 127 20.01 -0.62 13.46
C ARG A 127 19.42 -2.02 13.28
N ARG A 128 20.29 -3.02 13.21
CA ARG A 128 19.88 -4.38 13.58
C ARG A 128 19.41 -4.34 15.04
N ARG A 129 18.15 -4.71 15.28
CA ARG A 129 17.44 -5.00 16.55
C ARG A 129 16.00 -4.53 16.26
N THR A 130 15.02 -5.42 16.10
CA THR A 130 14.38 -6.12 17.23
C THR A 130 13.72 -7.45 16.81
N ALA A 131 14.37 -8.31 16.01
CA ALA A 131 13.92 -9.71 15.87
C ALA A 131 14.31 -10.58 17.07
N GLU A 132 15.07 -10.04 18.03
CA GLU A 132 15.52 -10.76 19.24
C GLU A 132 14.56 -10.58 20.43
N THR A 133 13.57 -9.67 20.35
CA THR A 133 12.64 -9.45 21.47
C THR A 133 11.27 -10.10 21.25
N ALA A 134 10.77 -10.16 20.01
CA ALA A 134 9.48 -10.82 19.73
C ALA A 134 9.56 -12.36 19.74
N GLY A 135 10.71 -12.94 19.36
CA GLY A 135 10.90 -14.39 19.42
C GLY A 135 11.12 -14.96 20.83
N CYS A 136 11.47 -14.12 21.81
CA CYS A 136 11.68 -14.56 23.20
C CYS A 136 10.37 -14.56 24.00
N GLU A 137 9.42 -13.67 23.68
CA GLU A 137 8.15 -13.57 24.40
C GLU A 137 7.18 -14.70 23.98
N ASP A 138 7.12 -15.04 22.69
CA ASP A 138 6.27 -16.12 22.18
C ASP A 138 6.76 -17.54 22.58
N GLU A 139 8.08 -17.74 22.72
CA GLU A 139 8.62 -19.03 23.20
C GLU A 139 8.45 -19.21 24.72
N VAL A 140 8.50 -18.13 25.51
CA VAL A 140 8.35 -18.18 26.98
C VAL A 140 6.89 -18.42 27.40
N GLU A 141 5.90 -17.94 26.65
CA GLU A 141 4.48 -18.20 26.94
C GLU A 141 4.10 -19.67 26.66
N MET A 142 4.70 -20.28 25.63
CA MET A 142 4.51 -21.70 25.31
C MET A 142 5.26 -22.67 26.23
N GLU A 143 6.39 -22.27 26.83
CA GLU A 143 7.13 -23.09 27.80
C GLU A 143 6.43 -23.12 29.17
N ASN A 144 5.93 -21.97 29.66
CA ASN A 144 5.21 -21.90 30.94
C ASN A 144 3.86 -22.62 30.93
N SER A 145 3.20 -22.75 29.77
CA SER A 145 1.95 -23.51 29.65
C SER A 145 2.16 -25.03 29.61
N LYS A 146 3.39 -25.53 29.45
CA LYS A 146 3.71 -26.97 29.49
C LYS A 146 4.29 -27.42 30.83
N ALA A 147 4.56 -26.47 31.73
CA ALA A 147 5.07 -26.70 33.08
C ALA A 147 3.98 -26.73 34.17
N LEU A 148 2.69 -26.69 33.77
CA LEU A 148 1.50 -26.84 34.61
C LEU A 148 0.64 -28.03 34.18
#